data_AF-A0AAN4YGF3-F1
#
_entry.id   AF-A0AAN4YGF3-F1
#
_cell.length_a   1.000
_cell.length_b   1.000
_cell.length_c   1.000
_cell.angle_alpha   90.00
_cell.angle_beta   90.00
_cell.angle_gamma   90.00
#
_symmetry.space_group_name_H-M   'P 1'
#
loop_
_entity.id
_entity.type
_entity.pdbx_description
1 polymer ?
#
loop_
_entity_poly.entity_id
_entity_poly.type
_entity_poly.pdbx_seq_one_letter_code
_entity_poly.pdbx_strand_id
1 'polypeptide(L)'
;MMLLQYLLLLCTLAFPAIANVEKTIFIAPQPLIIPTVDPTLDDLGLDRLSSSSPVLRTRINATFPTNEFPGTDSWYFLENLTPGQRYEVRVCWLATVRPHIPSTSAQQGDQRKLADK
;
A
#
# COMPACT_ATOMS: atom_id res chain seq x y z
N MET A 1 -0.57 -40.45 -17.74
CA MET A 1 -0.44 -40.39 -16.26
C MET A 1 0.44 -39.24 -15.81
N MET A 2 1.64 -39.05 -16.37
CA MET A 2 2.56 -37.95 -16.01
C MET A 2 1.97 -36.53 -16.18
N LEU A 3 1.27 -36.25 -17.29
CA LEU A 3 0.66 -34.94 -17.54
C LEU A 3 -0.37 -34.53 -16.48
N LEU A 4 -1.20 -35.48 -16.04
CA LEU A 4 -2.18 -35.25 -14.98
C LEU A 4 -1.49 -34.92 -13.65
N GLN A 5 -0.36 -35.56 -13.39
CA GLN A 5 0.45 -35.38 -12.20
C GLN A 5 1.12 -34.00 -12.18
N TYR A 6 1.64 -33.53 -13.32
CA TYR A 6 2.16 -32.17 -13.47
C TYR A 6 1.05 -31.12 -13.38
N LEU A 7 -0.13 -31.39 -13.95
CA LEU A 7 -1.28 -30.48 -13.86
C LEU A 7 -1.77 -30.35 -12.42
N LEU A 8 -1.87 -31.47 -11.69
CA LEU A 8 -2.21 -31.48 -10.27
C LEU A 8 -1.17 -30.71 -9.43
N LEU A 9 0.12 -30.89 -9.72
CA LEU A 9 1.19 -30.14 -9.05
C LEU A 9 1.12 -28.63 -9.35
N LEU A 10 0.76 -28.24 -10.58
CA LEU A 10 0.57 -26.84 -10.94
C LEU A 10 -0.63 -26.23 -10.20
N CYS A 11 -1.72 -26.99 -10.06
CA CYS A 11 -2.90 -26.57 -9.30
C CYS A 11 -2.60 -26.38 -7.80
N THR A 12 -1.72 -27.19 -7.20
CA THR A 12 -1.31 -27.00 -5.80
C THR A 12 -0.34 -25.83 -5.61
N LEU A 13 0.31 -25.34 -6.67
CA LEU A 13 1.10 -24.11 -6.63
C LEU A 13 0.22 -22.85 -6.79
N ALA A 14 -1.02 -23.01 -7.23
CA ALA A 14 -1.97 -21.92 -7.45
C ALA A 14 -2.76 -21.52 -6.20
N PHE A 15 -2.32 -21.91 -4.99
CA PHE A 15 -2.98 -21.43 -3.78
C PHE A 15 -2.88 -19.90 -3.69
N PRO A 16 -4.01 -19.19 -3.51
CA PRO A 16 -3.96 -17.76 -3.26
C PRO A 16 -3.20 -17.54 -1.96
N ALA A 17 -2.08 -16.81 -2.03
CA ALA A 17 -1.44 -16.32 -0.83
C ALA A 17 -2.44 -15.41 -0.10
N ILE A 18 -2.94 -15.88 1.04
CA ILE A 18 -3.77 -15.09 1.96
C ILE A 18 -2.82 -14.16 2.71
N ALA A 19 -2.20 -13.23 1.97
CA ALA A 19 -1.44 -12.15 2.56
C ALA A 19 -2.42 -11.10 3.08
N ASN A 20 -1.97 -10.30 4.05
CA ASN A 20 -2.67 -9.09 4.48
C ASN A 20 -2.67 -8.10 3.32
N VAL A 21 -3.65 -8.23 2.42
CA VAL A 21 -3.82 -7.37 1.28
C VAL A 21 -5.07 -6.56 1.52
N GLU A 22 -4.89 -5.25 1.70
CA GLU A 22 -6.02 -4.35 1.57
C GLU A 22 -6.45 -4.33 0.11
N LYS A 23 -7.74 -4.55 -0.12
CA LYS A 23 -8.29 -4.78 -1.44
C LYS A 23 -9.53 -3.92 -1.64
N THR A 24 -9.55 -3.21 -2.75
CA THR A 24 -10.72 -2.49 -3.22
C THR A 24 -11.04 -2.90 -4.65
N ILE A 25 -12.33 -3.15 -4.91
CA ILE A 25 -12.87 -3.43 -6.23
C ILE A 25 -13.82 -2.29 -6.59
N PHE A 26 -13.72 -1.79 -7.81
CA PHE A 26 -14.64 -0.79 -8.32
C PHE A 26 -14.87 -0.97 -9.83
N ILE A 27 -15.93 -0.36 -10.33
CA ILE A 27 -16.16 -0.21 -11.76
C ILE A 27 -15.65 1.18 -12.16
N ALA A 28 -14.82 1.25 -13.19
CA ALA A 28 -14.28 2.52 -13.65
C ALA A 28 -15.44 3.46 -14.09
N PRO A 29 -15.47 4.69 -13.58
CA PRO A 29 -16.52 5.65 -13.91
C PRO A 29 -16.40 6.10 -15.37
N GLN A 30 -17.45 6.76 -15.87
CA GLN A 30 -17.33 7.51 -17.12
C GLN A 30 -16.34 8.67 -16.94
N PRO A 31 -15.57 9.03 -17.99
CA PRO A 31 -14.64 10.15 -17.90
C PRO A 31 -15.39 11.43 -17.59
N LEU A 32 -14.94 12.14 -16.57
CA LEU A 32 -15.45 13.46 -16.24
C LEU A 32 -14.51 14.51 -16.84
N ILE A 33 -15.07 15.49 -17.55
CA ILE A 33 -14.28 16.66 -17.97
C ILE A 33 -14.05 17.50 -16.72
N ILE A 34 -12.83 17.43 -16.21
CA ILE A 34 -12.37 18.29 -15.12
C ILE A 34 -11.88 19.59 -15.78
N PRO A 35 -12.42 20.76 -15.40
CA PRO A 35 -11.93 22.02 -15.95
C PRO A 35 -10.44 22.16 -15.63
N THR A 36 -9.64 22.37 -16.66
CA THR A 36 -8.19 22.57 -16.54
C THR A 36 -7.95 23.98 -16.01
N VAL A 37 -7.99 24.11 -14.68
CA VAL A 37 -7.57 25.31 -13.97
C VAL A 37 -6.29 24.96 -13.23
N ASP A 38 -5.24 25.75 -13.40
CA ASP A 38 -3.99 25.51 -12.69
C ASP A 38 -4.18 25.70 -11.18
N PRO A 39 -3.61 24.82 -10.33
CA PRO A 39 -2.79 23.65 -10.69
C PRO A 39 -3.64 22.45 -11.16
N THR A 40 -3.12 21.73 -12.16
CA THR A 40 -3.75 20.53 -12.71
C THR A 40 -3.58 19.33 -11.79
N LEU A 41 -4.34 18.27 -12.05
CA LEU A 41 -4.24 17.02 -11.29
C LEU A 41 -2.87 16.34 -11.47
N ASP A 42 -2.17 16.65 -12.58
CA ASP A 42 -0.83 16.15 -12.84
C ASP A 42 0.23 16.80 -11.95
N ASP A 43 -0.03 18.02 -11.47
CA ASP A 43 0.87 18.79 -10.60
C ASP A 43 0.88 18.28 -9.14
N LEU A 44 -0.01 17.34 -8.80
CA LEU A 44 -0.06 16.76 -7.45
C LEU A 44 1.16 15.88 -7.11
N GLY A 45 1.94 15.47 -8.11
CA GLY A 45 3.14 14.64 -7.90
C GLY A 45 2.84 13.25 -7.35
N LEU A 46 1.63 12.72 -7.59
CA LEU A 46 1.23 11.40 -7.12
C LEU A 46 1.86 10.29 -7.96
N ASP A 47 2.23 9.19 -7.30
CA ASP A 47 2.63 7.95 -7.98
C ASP A 47 1.46 7.38 -8.78
N ARG A 48 1.77 6.82 -9.96
CA ARG A 48 0.76 6.43 -10.97
C ARG A 48 0.72 4.93 -11.21
N LEU A 49 -0.48 4.43 -11.40
CA LEU A 49 -0.76 3.06 -11.82
C LEU A 49 -1.71 3.08 -13.01
N SER A 50 -1.45 2.18 -13.97
CA SER A 50 -2.25 2.04 -15.17
C SER A 50 -2.35 0.56 -15.55
N SER A 51 -3.20 0.23 -16.52
CA SER A 51 -3.27 -1.13 -17.04
C SER A 51 -1.94 -1.57 -17.71
N SER A 52 -1.17 -0.63 -18.26
CA SER A 52 0.18 -0.88 -18.84
C SER A 52 1.28 -1.00 -17.78
N SER A 53 1.10 -0.36 -16.63
CA SER A 53 2.05 -0.38 -15.50
C SER A 53 1.29 -0.72 -14.20
N PRO A 54 0.86 -1.98 -14.02
CA PRO A 54 -0.10 -2.36 -12.98
C PRO A 54 0.54 -2.61 -11.60
N VAL A 55 1.88 -2.53 -11.50
CA VAL A 55 2.63 -2.83 -10.28
C VAL A 55 3.54 -1.66 -9.93
N LEU A 56 3.37 -1.14 -8.72
CA LEU A 56 4.24 -0.15 -8.11
C LEU A 56 4.85 -0.74 -6.83
N ARG A 57 6.17 -0.74 -6.74
CA ARG A 57 6.89 -1.17 -5.53
C ARG A 57 7.47 0.04 -4.83
N THR A 58 6.80 0.47 -3.77
CA THR A 58 7.16 1.67 -3.01
C THR A 58 7.16 1.41 -1.50
N ARG A 59 7.65 2.38 -0.72
CA ARG A 59 7.59 2.35 0.74
C ARG A 59 6.36 3.13 1.20
N ILE A 60 5.44 2.43 1.86
CA ILE A 60 4.24 3.04 2.46
C ILE A 60 4.43 3.05 3.97
N ASN A 61 4.10 4.17 4.61
CA ASN A 61 4.17 4.27 6.07
C ASN A 61 3.00 3.47 6.69
N ALA A 62 3.29 2.38 7.39
CA ALA A 62 2.29 1.54 8.03
C ALA A 62 2.00 2.03 9.45
N THR A 63 1.25 3.13 9.56
CA THR A 63 0.71 3.58 10.86
C THR A 63 -0.75 3.17 10.95
N PHE A 64 -1.05 2.21 11.82
CA PHE A 64 -2.43 1.78 12.05
C PHE A 64 -3.17 2.78 12.96
N PRO A 65 -4.44 3.08 12.67
CA PRO A 65 -5.21 4.01 13.48
C PRO A 65 -5.42 3.49 14.91
N THR A 66 -5.33 4.40 15.88
CA THR A 66 -5.69 4.19 17.29
C THR A 66 -6.75 5.20 17.69
N ASN A 67 -7.27 5.11 18.91
CA ASN A 67 -8.22 6.10 19.44
C ASN A 67 -7.64 7.53 19.49
N GLU A 68 -6.32 7.66 19.50
CA GLU A 68 -5.60 8.92 19.67
C GLU A 68 -4.98 9.41 18.35
N PHE A 69 -4.72 8.52 17.40
CA PHE A 69 -4.00 8.84 16.15
C PHE A 69 -4.68 8.21 14.92
N PRO A 70 -5.05 8.98 13.89
CA PRO A 70 -5.84 8.50 12.75
C PRO A 70 -5.08 7.63 11.71
N GLY A 71 -3.86 7.19 11.98
CA GLY A 71 -3.03 6.49 11.00
C GLY A 71 -2.38 7.43 9.98
N THR A 72 -1.90 6.90 8.86
CA THR A 72 -1.26 7.70 7.79
C THR A 72 -1.92 7.43 6.45
N ASP A 73 -2.41 8.48 5.80
CA ASP A 73 -2.97 8.40 4.46
C ASP A 73 -1.87 8.29 3.40
N SER A 74 -2.19 7.63 2.29
CA SER A 74 -1.33 7.57 1.11
C SER A 74 -2.20 7.69 -0.15
N TRP A 75 -1.80 8.59 -1.05
CA TRP A 75 -2.58 8.92 -2.25
C TRP A 75 -1.84 8.45 -3.50
N TYR A 76 -2.57 7.80 -4.39
CA TYR A 76 -2.08 7.27 -5.67
C TYR A 76 -3.05 7.63 -6.78
N PHE A 77 -2.53 7.79 -8.00
CA PHE A 77 -3.34 8.13 -9.15
C PHE A 77 -3.52 6.92 -10.08
N LEU A 78 -4.77 6.53 -10.31
CA LEU A 78 -5.13 5.48 -11.26
C LEU A 78 -5.52 6.14 -12.57
N GLU A 79 -4.78 5.86 -13.63
CA GLU A 79 -4.96 6.53 -14.92
C GLU A 79 -5.26 5.55 -16.06
N ASN A 80 -5.83 6.09 -17.14
CA ASN A 80 -6.13 5.35 -18.37
C ASN A 80 -7.01 4.12 -18.13
N LEU A 81 -8.01 4.25 -17.24
CA LEU A 81 -9.00 3.21 -16.97
C LEU A 81 -10.04 3.17 -18.09
N THR A 82 -10.47 1.96 -18.46
CA THR A 82 -11.55 1.76 -19.42
C THR A 82 -12.90 1.91 -18.72
N PRO A 83 -13.77 2.86 -19.11
CA PRO A 83 -15.08 3.05 -18.47
C PRO A 83 -15.92 1.77 -18.48
N GLY A 84 -16.59 1.48 -17.36
CA GLY A 84 -17.40 0.27 -17.19
C GLY A 84 -16.62 -1.03 -16.94
N GLN A 85 -15.28 -0.99 -17.03
CA GLN A 85 -14.43 -2.14 -16.70
C GLN A 85 -14.32 -2.29 -15.17
N ARG A 86 -14.35 -3.55 -14.70
CA ARG A 86 -14.08 -3.89 -13.30
C ARG A 86 -12.59 -3.93 -13.04
N TYR A 87 -12.13 -3.18 -12.04
CA TYR A 87 -10.75 -3.17 -11.57
C TYR A 87 -10.66 -3.63 -10.12
N GLU A 88 -9.50 -4.16 -9.78
CA GLU A 88 -9.14 -4.56 -8.42
C GLU A 88 -7.76 -3.95 -8.09
N VAL A 89 -7.72 -3.16 -7.02
CA VAL A 89 -6.49 -2.59 -6.49
C VAL A 89 -6.12 -3.32 -5.22
N ARG A 90 -4.84 -3.65 -5.10
CA ARG A 90 -4.28 -4.43 -3.99
C ARG A 90 -3.11 -3.68 -3.39
N VAL A 91 -3.15 -3.45 -2.09
CA VAL A 91 -1.98 -3.01 -1.33
C VAL A 91 -1.37 -4.24 -0.68
N CYS A 92 -0.23 -4.69 -1.23
CA CYS A 92 0.46 -5.89 -0.75
C CYS A 92 1.53 -5.51 0.26
N TRP A 93 1.25 -5.70 1.55
CA TRP A 93 2.22 -5.49 2.62
C TRP A 93 3.26 -6.63 2.65
N LEU A 94 4.54 -6.28 2.85
CA LEU A 94 5.54 -7.28 3.21
C LEU A 94 5.23 -7.79 4.62
N ALA A 95 5.36 -9.10 4.86
CA ALA A 95 5.13 -9.73 6.16
C ALA A 95 6.11 -9.29 7.27
N THR A 96 7.04 -8.38 6.96
CA THR A 96 8.07 -7.87 7.86
C THR A 96 7.70 -6.48 8.35
N VAL A 97 6.68 -6.37 9.20
CA VAL A 97 6.45 -5.13 9.95
C VAL A 97 7.14 -5.30 11.31
N ARG A 98 8.25 -4.60 11.53
CA ARG A 98 8.77 -4.45 12.90
C ARG A 98 7.89 -3.42 13.60
N PRO A 99 7.27 -3.74 14.76
CA PRO A 99 6.59 -2.74 15.56
C PRO A 99 7.58 -1.62 15.90
N HIS A 100 7.18 -0.37 15.70
CA HIS A 100 7.92 0.76 16.27
C HIS A 100 7.75 0.68 17.79
N ILE A 101 8.71 0.07 18.48
CA ILE A 101 8.80 0.15 19.94
C ILE A 101 9.21 1.59 20.23
N PRO A 102 8.34 2.43 20.81
CA PRO A 102 8.76 3.76 21.22
C PRO A 102 9.93 3.59 22.18
N SER A 103 11.06 4.23 21.87
CA SER A 103 12.16 4.35 22.81
C SER A 103 11.59 5.05 24.03
N THR A 104 11.35 4.29 25.10
CA THR A 104 10.92 4.82 26.37
C THR A 104 11.93 5.88 26.76
N SER A 105 11.48 7.12 26.93
CA SER A 105 12.26 8.29 27.35
C SER A 105 12.84 8.17 28.78
N ALA A 106 12.93 6.95 29.32
CA ALA A 106 13.45 6.65 30.65
C ALA A 106 14.99 6.58 30.73
N GLN A 107 15.73 6.71 29.62
CA GLN A 107 17.20 6.71 29.64
C GLN A 107 17.82 8.14 29.64
N GLN A 108 17.02 9.21 29.56
CA GLN A 108 17.51 10.61 29.62
C GLN A 108 17.51 11.19 31.06
N GLY A 109 17.45 10.33 32.09
CA GLY A 109 17.40 10.76 33.50
C GLY A 109 18.70 10.58 34.30
N ASP A 110 19.61 9.71 33.85
CA ASP A 110 20.70 9.22 34.72
C ASP A 110 22.10 9.79 34.39
N GLN A 111 22.25 10.52 33.29
CA GLN A 111 23.54 11.11 32.89
C GLN A 111 23.84 12.48 33.53
N ARG A 112 22.91 13.07 34.31
CA ARG A 112 23.13 14.37 34.99
C ARG A 112 23.66 14.27 36.44
N LYS A 113 23.98 13.07 36.95
CA LYS A 113 24.49 12.88 38.33
C LYS A 113 25.96 12.49 38.44
N LEU A 114 26.69 12.36 37.32
CA LEU A 114 28.11 11.96 37.33
C LEU A 114 29.09 13.06 36.92
N ALA A 115 28.64 14.32 36.80
CA ALA A 115 29.51 15.46 36.47
C ALA A 115 29.78 16.41 37.66
N ASP A 116 29.12 16.22 38.81
CA ASP A 116 29.29 17.04 40.01
C ASP A 116 29.85 16.21 41.18
N LYS A 117 31.03 15.63 41.01
CA LYS A 117 31.88 15.23 42.15
C LYS A 117 33.36 15.22 41.83
#